data_AF-A0A251R4A7-F1
#
_entry.id   AF-A0A251R4A7-F1
#
_cell.length_a   1.000
_cell.length_b   1.000
_cell.length_c   1.000
_cell.angle_alpha   90.00
_cell.angle_beta   90.00
_cell.angle_gamma   90.00
#
_symmetry.space_group_name_H-M   'P 1'
#
loop_
_entity.id
_entity.type
_entity.pdbx_description
1 polymer ?
#
loop_
_entity_poly.entity_id
_entity_poly.type
_entity_poly.pdbx_seq_one_letter_code
_entity_poly.pdbx_strand_id
1 'polypeptide(L)'
;MLVSALLTSLGINSGLCVLFFTLYSILRKQPSNYEVYMPKLLAEGESNTSSIFNIERLIPSPDWVKTAWQLTEDDLLSSSGLDAVVFMRLINFSLRVFLFAGVIGVFVLLPINCSGNQLEYVDFTDLSNNSLDVFTISNVNNGSSKLWIHFVAVYLVTIFVCCLLYYEYKYISQRRIDYFLSSKPQPHQFTILVRSIPVSAGSGVSEKVDSFFREYHPSTYLSHIVVRRTNKLQSLINDAKKLYTRLIHLQSDPNQQKYKRSSCFGLFGRKVNLVDHYEKKLEDIEENVRMEQSEVSLAGEEVRSAFVSFKSRYGAAVALHLQQSTNPTHWVTEQAPEPHDVYWPFFSSSFLRRWISKLVVILACILLTVLFLIPVVVVQGLTNLNQLEVWFPFLTSVLTMLLFSLLM
;
A
#
# COMPACT_ATOMS: atom_id res chain seq x y z
N MET A 1 -28.76 12.17 -14.69
CA MET A 1 -28.68 12.43 -13.22
C MET A 1 -29.02 13.89 -13.00
N LEU A 2 -29.86 14.21 -12.01
CA LEU A 2 -30.28 15.59 -11.73
C LEU A 2 -29.20 16.36 -10.97
N VAL A 3 -29.17 17.67 -11.17
CA VAL A 3 -28.29 18.58 -10.41
C VAL A 3 -28.63 18.54 -8.91
N SER A 4 -29.91 18.43 -8.53
CA SER A 4 -30.37 18.32 -7.14
C SER A 4 -29.81 17.09 -6.41
N ALA A 5 -29.69 15.95 -7.09
CA ALA A 5 -29.09 14.73 -6.54
C ALA A 5 -27.59 14.92 -6.28
N LEU A 6 -26.88 15.57 -7.21
CA LEU A 6 -25.45 15.91 -7.04
C LEU A 6 -25.26 16.87 -5.86
N LEU A 7 -26.08 17.91 -5.76
CA LEU A 7 -26.00 18.90 -4.69
C LEU A 7 -26.30 18.31 -3.31
N THR A 8 -27.30 17.43 -3.23
CA THR A 8 -27.63 16.69 -2.00
C THR A 8 -26.47 15.80 -1.56
N SER A 9 -25.88 15.04 -2.50
CA SER A 9 -24.70 14.21 -2.22
C SER A 9 -23.49 15.05 -1.77
N LEU A 10 -23.23 16.17 -2.44
CA LEU A 10 -22.17 17.11 -2.07
C LEU A 10 -22.39 17.67 -0.66
N GLY A 11 -23.62 18.04 -0.31
CA GLY A 11 -23.97 18.55 1.01
C GLY A 11 -23.71 17.52 2.12
N ILE A 12 -24.18 16.28 1.94
CA ILE A 12 -23.97 15.18 2.90
C ILE A 12 -22.48 14.88 3.07
N ASN A 13 -21.74 14.72 1.95
CA ASN A 13 -20.31 14.42 1.98
C ASN A 13 -19.48 15.56 2.59
N SER A 14 -19.85 16.81 2.32
CA SER A 14 -19.20 17.97 2.94
C SER A 14 -19.44 18.01 4.45
N GLY A 15 -20.67 17.71 4.89
CA GLY A 15 -21.01 17.59 6.32
C GLY A 15 -20.19 16.51 7.02
N LEU A 16 -20.08 15.32 6.40
CA LEU A 16 -19.23 14.22 6.90
C LEU A 16 -17.75 14.61 6.93
N CYS A 17 -17.26 15.33 5.92
CA CYS A 17 -15.89 15.81 5.89
C CYS A 17 -15.60 16.76 7.06
N VAL A 18 -16.50 17.71 7.34
CA VAL A 18 -16.38 18.61 8.50
C VAL A 18 -16.43 17.83 9.81
N LEU A 19 -17.31 16.82 9.92
CA LEU A 19 -17.38 15.96 11.09
C LEU A 19 -16.07 15.18 11.33
N PHE A 20 -15.50 14.55 10.30
CA PHE A 20 -14.25 13.81 10.44
C PHE A 20 -13.05 14.74 10.69
N PHE A 21 -13.03 15.91 10.06
CA PHE A 21 -12.00 16.91 10.28
C PHE A 21 -12.00 17.42 11.74
N THR A 22 -13.18 17.71 12.27
CA THR A 22 -13.34 18.16 13.67
C THR A 22 -12.99 17.03 14.65
N LEU A 23 -13.48 15.82 14.40
CA LEU A 23 -13.15 14.64 15.21
C LEU A 23 -11.64 14.36 15.23
N TYR A 24 -10.98 14.38 14.07
CA TYR A 24 -9.53 14.22 13.97
C TYR A 24 -8.78 15.30 14.75
N SER A 25 -9.20 16.56 14.60
CA SER A 25 -8.56 17.71 15.27
C SER A 25 -8.65 17.63 16.80
N ILE A 26 -9.72 17.01 17.33
CA ILE A 26 -9.91 16.78 18.78
C ILE A 26 -9.14 15.53 19.22
N LEU A 27 -9.33 14.40 18.54
CA LEU A 27 -8.78 13.10 18.94
C LEU A 27 -7.25 13.09 18.96
N ARG A 28 -6.60 13.79 18.02
CA ARG A 28 -5.13 13.88 17.96
C ARG A 28 -4.49 14.63 19.12
N LYS A 29 -5.25 15.51 19.79
CA LYS A 29 -4.77 16.30 20.95
C LYS A 29 -4.93 15.54 22.28
N GLN A 30 -5.63 14.41 22.28
CA GLN A 30 -5.88 13.65 23.50
C GLN A 30 -4.67 12.79 23.85
N PRO A 31 -4.15 12.85 25.10
CA PRO A 31 -2.93 12.16 25.49
C PRO A 31 -3.06 10.64 25.39
N SER A 32 -4.26 10.11 25.63
CA SER A 32 -4.55 8.67 25.47
C SER A 32 -4.37 8.15 24.04
N ASN A 33 -4.38 9.03 23.03
CA ASN A 33 -4.31 8.63 21.62
C ASN A 33 -2.96 8.96 20.98
N TYR A 34 -1.96 9.45 21.73
CA TYR A 34 -0.65 9.79 21.16
C TYR A 34 0.07 8.59 20.57
N GLU A 35 -0.11 7.39 21.14
CA GLU A 35 0.42 6.15 20.57
C GLU A 35 -0.10 5.88 19.16
N VAL A 36 -1.31 6.32 18.84
CA VAL A 36 -1.96 6.11 17.53
C VAL A 36 -1.60 7.22 16.54
N TYR A 37 -1.69 8.49 16.96
CA TYR A 37 -1.51 9.63 16.05
C TYR A 37 -0.07 10.11 15.89
N MET A 38 0.81 9.82 16.87
CA MET A 38 2.20 10.28 16.88
C MET A 38 3.20 9.16 17.22
N PRO A 39 3.09 7.95 16.61
CA PRO A 39 3.93 6.81 16.98
C PRO A 39 5.42 7.04 16.68
N LYS A 40 5.74 7.76 15.59
CA LYS A 40 7.13 8.06 15.22
C LYS A 40 7.83 8.97 16.23
N LEU A 41 7.15 10.03 16.66
CA LEU A 41 7.69 10.98 17.65
C LEU A 41 7.88 10.31 19.02
N LEU A 42 7.00 9.37 19.38
CA LEU A 42 7.17 8.56 20.58
C LEU A 42 8.35 7.58 20.45
N ALA A 43 8.53 6.97 19.28
CA ALA A 43 9.66 6.09 19.01
C ALA A 43 11.02 6.83 19.01
N GLU A 44 11.03 8.09 18.60
CA GLU A 44 12.20 8.97 18.62
C GLU A 44 12.50 9.56 20.02
N GLY A 45 11.59 9.36 20.98
CA GLY A 45 11.78 9.78 22.38
C GLY A 45 11.61 11.27 22.64
N GLU A 46 11.09 12.04 21.67
CA GLU A 46 10.99 13.51 21.72
C GLU A 46 9.72 14.03 22.42
N SER A 47 9.02 13.23 23.23
CA SER A 47 7.75 13.64 23.81
C SER A 47 7.93 14.29 25.20
N ASN A 48 7.91 15.62 25.26
CA ASN A 48 7.57 16.39 26.46
C ASN A 48 6.05 16.31 26.69
N THR A 49 5.59 15.15 27.19
CA THR A 49 4.16 14.87 27.33
C THR A 49 3.63 15.45 28.63
N SER A 50 3.07 16.66 28.60
CA SER A 50 2.29 17.17 29.74
C SER A 50 0.94 16.45 29.81
N SER A 51 0.77 15.61 30.83
CA SER A 51 -0.40 14.76 31.06
C SER A 51 -1.65 15.53 31.54
N ILE A 52 -1.55 16.85 31.69
CA ILE A 52 -2.63 17.67 32.25
C ILE A 52 -3.73 17.87 31.19
N PHE A 53 -4.97 17.53 31.56
CA PHE A 53 -6.15 17.78 30.76
C PHE A 53 -6.41 19.29 30.65
N ASN A 54 -6.37 19.82 29.43
CA ASN A 54 -6.75 21.20 29.12
C ASN A 54 -8.00 21.22 28.23
N ILE A 55 -9.00 22.03 28.59
CA ILE A 55 -10.26 22.19 27.83
C ILE A 55 -9.99 22.72 26.41
N GLU A 56 -8.92 23.51 26.23
CA GLU A 56 -8.44 23.98 24.92
C GLU A 56 -8.11 22.85 23.94
N ARG A 57 -7.85 21.62 24.42
CA ARG A 57 -7.61 20.44 23.57
C ARG A 57 -8.89 19.92 22.89
N LEU A 58 -10.07 20.29 23.39
CA LEU A 58 -11.36 19.94 22.79
C LEU A 58 -11.79 20.93 21.69
N ILE A 59 -11.09 22.06 21.55
CA ILE A 59 -11.38 23.04 20.50
C ILE A 59 -10.72 22.56 19.19
N PRO A 60 -11.49 22.34 18.10
CA PRO A 60 -10.91 21.97 16.81
C PRO A 60 -10.08 23.15 16.28
N SER A 61 -8.84 22.88 15.87
CA SER A 61 -7.94 23.90 15.33
C SER A 61 -7.40 23.46 13.96
N PRO A 62 -7.46 24.32 12.93
CA PRO A 62 -6.95 24.01 11.60
C PRO A 62 -5.42 24.14 11.50
N ASP A 63 -4.73 24.51 12.58
CA ASP A 63 -3.28 24.80 12.58
C ASP A 63 -2.43 23.66 12.01
N TRP A 64 -2.86 22.42 12.22
CA TRP A 64 -2.15 21.25 11.69
C TRP A 64 -2.11 21.20 10.17
N VAL A 65 -3.15 21.73 9.51
CA VAL A 65 -3.20 21.85 8.05
C VAL A 65 -2.15 22.85 7.59
N LYS A 66 -2.06 23.99 8.29
CA LYS A 66 -1.05 25.01 7.99
C LYS A 66 0.37 24.45 8.17
N THR A 67 0.62 23.76 9.28
CA THR A 67 1.91 23.11 9.55
C THR A 67 2.24 22.07 8.48
N ALA A 68 1.28 21.23 8.09
CA ALA A 68 1.47 20.23 7.05
C ALA A 68 1.76 20.86 5.67
N TRP A 69 1.12 22.00 5.36
CA TRP A 69 1.34 22.72 4.10
C TRP A 69 2.69 23.45 4.03
N GLN A 70 3.23 23.85 5.18
CA GLN A 70 4.51 24.57 5.26
C GLN A 70 5.73 23.65 5.19
N LEU A 71 5.54 22.33 5.25
CA LEU A 71 6.63 21.35 5.21
C LEU A 71 7.37 21.43 3.87
N THR A 72 8.70 21.57 3.90
CA THR A 72 9.51 21.61 2.69
C THR A 72 9.84 20.21 2.19
N GLU A 73 10.23 20.10 0.91
CA GLU A 73 10.67 18.82 0.34
C GLU A 73 11.91 18.25 1.04
N ASP A 74 12.82 19.13 1.49
CA ASP A 74 14.05 18.71 2.19
C ASP A 74 13.74 18.19 3.61
N ASP A 75 12.79 18.81 4.30
CA ASP A 75 12.29 18.30 5.59
C ASP A 75 11.64 16.93 5.41
N LEU A 76 10.85 16.76 4.34
CA LEU A 76 10.21 15.49 4.04
C LEU A 76 11.23 14.40 3.68
N LEU A 77 12.28 14.75 2.93
CA LEU A 77 13.37 13.83 2.59
C LEU A 77 14.11 13.34 3.84
N SER A 78 14.43 14.26 4.75
CA SER A 78 15.16 13.94 5.98
C SER A 78 14.35 13.08 6.95
N SER A 79 13.06 13.35 7.07
CA SER A 79 12.17 12.68 8.03
C SER A 79 11.56 11.38 7.53
N SER A 80 11.23 11.30 6.23
CA SER A 80 10.43 10.21 5.66
C SER A 80 11.07 9.53 4.44
N GLY A 81 12.21 10.04 3.96
CA GLY A 81 12.95 9.46 2.85
C GLY A 81 12.44 9.89 1.46
N LEU A 82 13.14 9.42 0.43
CA LEU A 82 12.89 9.82 -0.96
C LEU A 82 11.51 9.38 -1.46
N ASP A 83 11.04 8.19 -1.06
CA ASP A 83 9.76 7.65 -1.52
C ASP A 83 8.57 8.52 -1.08
N ALA A 84 8.64 9.09 0.12
CA ALA A 84 7.63 10.03 0.61
C ALA A 84 7.60 11.33 -0.23
N VAL A 85 8.78 11.84 -0.62
CA VAL A 85 8.88 13.01 -1.51
C VAL A 85 8.26 12.70 -2.87
N VAL A 86 8.57 11.54 -3.46
CA VAL A 86 7.98 11.10 -4.73
C VAL A 86 6.45 11.00 -4.62
N PHE A 87 5.95 10.42 -3.53
CA PHE A 87 4.50 10.31 -3.29
C PHE A 87 3.82 11.67 -3.16
N MET A 88 4.38 12.61 -2.39
CA MET A 88 3.82 13.96 -2.27
C MET A 88 3.84 14.71 -3.59
N ARG A 89 4.90 14.53 -4.39
CA ARG A 89 4.97 15.11 -5.74
C ARG A 89 3.97 14.50 -6.71
N LEU A 90 3.61 13.21 -6.58
CA LEU A 90 2.51 12.61 -7.35
C LEU A 90 1.16 13.30 -7.06
N ILE A 91 0.88 13.61 -5.79
CA ILE A 91 -0.33 14.35 -5.40
C ILE A 91 -0.31 15.77 -5.99
N ASN A 92 0.81 16.49 -5.86
CA ASN A 92 0.97 17.83 -6.42
C ASN A 92 0.87 17.84 -7.96
N PHE A 93 1.47 16.85 -8.62
CA PHE A 93 1.36 16.64 -10.06
C PHE A 93 -0.11 16.47 -10.47
N SER A 94 -0.83 15.59 -9.78
CA SER A 94 -2.25 15.34 -10.04
C SER A 94 -3.08 16.61 -9.86
N LEU A 95 -2.84 17.37 -8.78
CA LEU A 95 -3.52 18.64 -8.53
C LEU A 95 -3.25 19.67 -9.62
N ARG A 96 -2.01 19.80 -10.11
CA ARG A 96 -1.68 20.70 -11.23
C ARG A 96 -2.39 20.31 -12.52
N VAL A 97 -2.44 19.01 -12.84
CA VAL A 97 -3.15 18.49 -14.02
C VAL A 97 -4.65 18.78 -13.92
N PHE A 98 -5.27 18.48 -12.79
CA PHE A 98 -6.70 18.71 -12.59
C PHE A 98 -7.07 20.20 -12.51
N LEU A 99 -6.21 21.05 -11.95
CA LEU A 99 -6.43 22.50 -11.99
C LEU A 99 -6.40 23.03 -13.41
N PHE A 100 -5.41 22.62 -14.21
CA PHE A 100 -5.29 23.05 -15.60
C PHE A 100 -6.48 22.57 -16.46
N ALA A 101 -6.79 21.28 -16.39
CA ALA A 101 -7.94 20.70 -17.06
C ALA A 101 -9.26 21.29 -16.55
N GLY A 102 -9.34 21.60 -15.25
CA GLY A 102 -10.51 22.22 -14.61
C GLY A 102 -10.76 23.64 -15.10
N VAL A 103 -9.71 24.46 -15.27
CA VAL A 103 -9.83 25.81 -15.85
C VAL A 103 -10.38 25.72 -17.28
N ILE A 104 -9.84 24.84 -18.11
CA ILE A 104 -10.34 24.65 -19.49
C ILE A 104 -11.77 24.11 -19.47
N GLY A 105 -12.06 23.15 -18.57
CA GLY A 105 -13.38 22.57 -18.39
C GLY A 105 -14.43 23.62 -18.03
N VAL A 106 -14.15 24.45 -17.03
CA VAL A 106 -15.11 25.46 -16.50
C VAL A 106 -15.24 26.67 -17.41
N PHE A 107 -14.14 27.19 -17.95
CA PHE A 107 -14.17 28.45 -18.72
C PHE A 107 -14.34 28.28 -20.22
N VAL A 108 -14.02 27.11 -20.77
CA VAL A 108 -14.14 26.85 -22.22
C VAL A 108 -15.22 25.83 -22.51
N LEU A 109 -15.09 24.60 -21.99
CA LEU A 109 -15.97 23.49 -22.38
C LEU A 109 -17.38 23.64 -21.82
N LEU A 110 -17.53 24.07 -20.58
CA LEU A 110 -18.82 24.20 -19.92
C LEU A 110 -19.74 25.24 -20.64
N PRO A 111 -19.30 26.47 -20.97
CA PRO A 111 -20.10 27.40 -21.76
C PRO A 111 -20.48 26.86 -23.15
N ILE A 112 -19.57 26.15 -23.81
CA ILE A 112 -19.82 25.56 -25.13
C ILE A 112 -20.90 24.48 -25.07
N ASN A 113 -20.83 23.62 -24.05
CA ASN A 113 -21.82 22.58 -23.81
C ASN A 113 -23.20 23.18 -23.49
N CYS A 114 -23.25 24.21 -22.63
CA CYS A 114 -24.50 24.91 -22.31
C CYS A 114 -25.11 25.65 -23.51
N SER A 115 -24.28 26.08 -24.46
CA SER A 115 -24.74 26.70 -25.72
C SER A 115 -25.22 25.67 -26.75
N GLY A 116 -25.21 24.39 -26.42
CA GLY A 116 -25.82 23.33 -27.22
C GLY A 116 -27.35 23.42 -27.20
N ASN A 117 -27.98 23.05 -28.32
CA ASN A 117 -29.43 23.08 -28.47
C ASN A 117 -30.00 21.66 -28.72
N GLN A 118 -29.19 20.61 -28.52
CA GLN A 118 -29.60 19.24 -28.84
C GLN A 118 -30.56 18.66 -27.79
N LEU A 119 -30.38 19.05 -26.52
CA LEU A 119 -31.26 18.71 -25.42
C LEU A 119 -32.09 19.97 -25.12
N GLU A 120 -33.40 19.95 -25.42
CA GLU A 120 -34.27 21.12 -25.33
C GLU A 120 -34.60 21.50 -23.86
N TYR A 121 -34.63 22.82 -23.61
CA TYR A 121 -34.96 23.58 -22.39
C TYR A 121 -34.05 23.42 -21.16
N VAL A 122 -33.03 24.28 -21.07
CA VAL A 122 -32.39 24.61 -19.79
C VAL A 122 -33.27 25.61 -19.08
N ASP A 123 -33.98 25.17 -18.04
CA ASP A 123 -34.67 26.13 -17.17
C ASP A 123 -33.63 26.80 -16.26
N PHE A 124 -33.31 28.07 -16.53
CA PHE A 124 -32.43 28.86 -15.68
C PHE A 124 -33.10 29.25 -14.35
N THR A 125 -34.42 29.13 -14.24
CA THR A 125 -35.17 29.40 -13.01
C THR A 125 -35.23 28.20 -12.06
N ASP A 126 -35.09 26.97 -12.59
CA ASP A 126 -35.03 25.72 -11.82
C ASP A 126 -33.82 24.85 -12.22
N LEU A 127 -32.62 25.38 -11.97
CA LEU A 127 -31.36 24.71 -12.29
C LEU A 127 -31.22 23.35 -11.58
N SER A 128 -31.86 23.17 -10.42
CA SER A 128 -31.85 21.94 -9.62
C SER A 128 -32.45 20.74 -10.34
N ASN A 129 -33.47 20.98 -11.16
CA ASN A 129 -34.21 19.93 -11.87
C ASN A 129 -33.69 19.66 -13.29
N ASN A 130 -32.66 20.37 -13.73
CA ASN A 130 -32.02 20.10 -15.00
C ASN A 130 -31.19 18.80 -14.96
N SER A 131 -31.16 18.08 -16.09
CA SER A 131 -30.25 16.95 -16.25
C SER A 131 -28.81 17.44 -16.39
N LEU A 132 -27.86 16.74 -15.77
CA LEU A 132 -26.43 16.99 -15.92
C LEU A 132 -25.94 16.83 -17.37
N ASP A 133 -26.69 16.11 -18.22
CA ASP A 133 -26.33 15.88 -19.62
C ASP A 133 -26.26 17.19 -20.43
N VAL A 134 -26.98 18.22 -19.99
CA VAL A 134 -26.93 19.59 -20.54
C VAL A 134 -25.51 20.18 -20.48
N PHE A 135 -24.73 19.84 -19.44
CA PHE A 135 -23.37 20.34 -19.24
C PHE A 135 -22.31 19.51 -19.97
N THR A 136 -22.72 18.50 -20.74
CA THR A 136 -21.82 17.57 -21.42
C THR A 136 -21.83 17.75 -22.93
N ILE A 137 -20.94 17.03 -23.61
CA ILE A 137 -20.87 16.99 -25.08
C ILE A 137 -22.18 16.49 -25.72
N SER A 138 -23.03 15.77 -24.96
CA SER A 138 -24.32 15.26 -25.44
C SER A 138 -25.30 16.37 -25.82
N ASN A 139 -25.12 17.60 -25.31
CA ASN A 139 -25.96 18.75 -25.69
C ASN A 139 -25.50 19.42 -27.01
N VAL A 140 -24.33 19.04 -27.54
CA VAL A 140 -23.75 19.65 -28.75
C VAL A 140 -24.15 18.86 -29.99
N ASN A 141 -24.86 19.52 -30.91
CA ASN A 141 -25.36 18.92 -32.17
C ASN A 141 -24.29 18.13 -32.94
N ASN A 142 -24.69 16.96 -33.44
CA ASN A 142 -23.88 16.16 -34.36
C ASN A 142 -23.46 16.97 -35.61
N GLY A 143 -22.16 16.94 -35.95
CA GLY A 143 -21.61 17.70 -37.09
C GLY A 143 -21.35 19.18 -36.82
N SER A 144 -21.59 19.67 -35.60
CA SER A 144 -21.31 21.05 -35.21
C SER A 144 -19.81 21.36 -35.20
N SER A 145 -19.43 22.55 -35.65
CA SER A 145 -18.06 23.06 -35.55
C SER A 145 -17.57 23.21 -34.10
N LYS A 146 -18.51 23.29 -33.13
CA LYS A 146 -18.19 23.34 -31.69
C LYS A 146 -17.43 22.09 -31.20
N LEU A 147 -17.61 20.93 -31.84
CA LEU A 147 -16.89 19.70 -31.51
C LEU A 147 -15.37 19.81 -31.73
N TRP A 148 -14.93 20.66 -32.67
CA TRP A 148 -13.51 20.94 -32.85
C TRP A 148 -12.87 21.61 -31.63
N ILE A 149 -13.65 22.35 -30.83
CA ILE A 149 -13.13 22.97 -29.60
C ILE A 149 -12.85 21.89 -28.55
N HIS A 150 -13.69 20.87 -28.44
CA HIS A 150 -13.41 19.70 -27.59
C HIS A 150 -12.16 18.97 -28.03
N PHE A 151 -12.01 18.74 -29.34
CA PHE A 151 -10.83 18.11 -29.91
C PHE A 151 -9.56 18.89 -29.55
N VAL A 152 -9.54 20.20 -29.79
CA VAL A 152 -8.39 21.07 -29.45
C VAL A 152 -8.12 21.06 -27.95
N ALA A 153 -9.16 21.12 -27.10
CA ALA A 153 -9.00 21.08 -25.65
C ALA A 153 -8.34 19.78 -25.17
N VAL A 154 -8.71 18.62 -25.74
CA VAL A 154 -8.08 17.33 -25.41
C VAL A 154 -6.60 17.33 -25.79
N TYR A 155 -6.24 17.82 -26.98
CA TYR A 155 -4.84 17.93 -27.39
C TYR A 155 -4.05 18.87 -26.48
N LEU A 156 -4.63 20.01 -26.12
CA LEU A 156 -4.01 21.01 -25.27
C LEU A 156 -3.75 20.43 -23.86
N VAL A 157 -4.74 19.77 -23.26
CA VAL A 157 -4.57 19.08 -21.97
C VAL A 157 -3.53 17.96 -22.08
N THR A 158 -3.55 17.17 -23.15
CA THR A 158 -2.59 16.07 -23.36
C THR A 158 -1.15 16.60 -23.46
N ILE A 159 -0.92 17.63 -24.28
CA ILE A 159 0.40 18.26 -24.43
C ILE A 159 0.89 18.81 -23.08
N PHE A 160 0.01 19.47 -22.33
CA PHE A 160 0.34 19.98 -21.00
C PHE A 160 0.74 18.86 -20.03
N VAL A 161 -0.04 17.77 -19.98
CA VAL A 161 0.26 16.60 -19.13
C VAL A 161 1.59 15.97 -19.54
N CYS A 162 1.84 15.76 -20.84
CA CYS A 162 3.11 15.22 -21.33
C CYS A 162 4.31 16.11 -20.98
N CYS A 163 4.17 17.43 -21.13
CA CYS A 163 5.21 18.38 -20.74
C CYS A 163 5.50 18.32 -19.23
N LEU A 164 4.44 18.34 -18.41
CA LEU A 164 4.59 18.27 -16.96
C LEU A 164 5.21 16.94 -16.52
N LEU A 165 4.79 15.82 -17.11
CA LEU A 165 5.39 14.49 -16.88
C LEU A 165 6.88 14.48 -17.21
N TYR A 166 7.28 15.08 -18.34
CA TYR A 166 8.69 15.16 -18.73
C TYR A 166 9.51 15.93 -17.69
N TYR A 167 9.03 17.09 -17.23
CA TYR A 167 9.71 17.88 -16.21
C TYR A 167 9.78 17.16 -14.85
N GLU A 168 8.67 16.57 -14.39
CA GLU A 168 8.66 15.82 -13.13
C GLU A 168 9.54 14.57 -13.21
N TYR A 169 9.51 13.83 -14.32
CA TYR A 169 10.36 12.66 -14.52
C TYR A 169 11.84 13.02 -14.50
N LYS A 170 12.23 14.11 -15.18
CA LYS A 170 13.60 14.61 -15.17
C LYS A 170 14.04 15.01 -13.76
N TYR A 171 13.19 15.74 -13.04
CA TYR A 171 13.47 16.16 -11.66
C TYR A 171 13.65 14.96 -10.72
N ILE A 172 12.69 14.02 -10.70
CA ILE A 172 12.76 12.82 -9.84
C ILE A 172 13.97 11.95 -10.19
N SER A 173 14.30 11.81 -11.48
CA SER A 173 15.48 11.06 -11.90
C SER A 173 16.77 11.69 -11.35
N GLN A 174 16.91 13.01 -11.40
CA GLN A 174 18.05 13.73 -10.82
C GLN A 174 18.09 13.56 -9.30
N ARG A 175 16.97 13.79 -8.61
CA ARG A 175 16.88 13.63 -7.15
C ARG A 175 17.21 12.21 -6.69
N ARG A 176 16.80 11.19 -7.46
CA ARG A 176 17.15 9.79 -7.18
C ARG A 176 18.65 9.54 -7.29
N ILE A 177 19.31 10.12 -8.28
CA ILE A 177 20.77 10.02 -8.45
C ILE A 177 21.47 10.75 -7.30
N ASP A 178 21.07 11.98 -7.00
CA ASP A 178 21.64 12.77 -5.90
C ASP A 178 21.52 12.04 -4.57
N TYR A 179 20.32 11.51 -4.29
CA TYR A 179 20.05 10.71 -3.08
C TYR A 179 20.92 9.46 -3.03
N PHE A 180 21.08 8.74 -4.15
CA PHE A 180 21.93 7.56 -4.21
C PHE A 180 23.41 7.89 -3.95
N LEU A 181 23.89 9.03 -4.43
CA LEU A 181 25.27 9.48 -4.23
C LEU A 181 25.53 10.01 -2.82
N SER A 182 24.56 10.71 -2.21
CA SER A 182 24.68 11.28 -0.86
C SER A 182 24.41 10.28 0.26
N SER A 183 23.66 9.21 -0.02
CA SER A 183 23.25 8.23 0.99
C SER A 183 24.40 7.35 1.46
N LYS A 184 24.33 6.96 2.74
CA LYS A 184 25.26 5.98 3.31
C LYS A 184 25.21 4.67 2.52
N PRO A 185 26.34 3.98 2.32
CA PRO A 185 26.33 2.70 1.63
C PRO A 185 25.48 1.67 2.36
N GLN A 186 24.41 1.21 1.71
CA GLN A 186 23.50 0.21 2.25
C GLN A 186 23.92 -1.20 1.79
N PRO A 187 23.71 -2.25 2.60
CA PRO A 187 24.12 -3.62 2.26
C PRO A 187 23.56 -4.12 0.92
N HIS A 188 22.31 -3.77 0.60
CA HIS A 188 21.66 -4.19 -0.64
C HIS A 188 22.38 -3.70 -1.91
N GLN A 189 23.19 -2.64 -1.83
CA GLN A 189 23.94 -2.07 -2.95
C GLN A 189 25.19 -2.90 -3.29
N PHE A 190 25.65 -3.73 -2.36
CA PHE A 190 26.86 -4.56 -2.49
C PHE A 190 26.52 -6.04 -2.64
N THR A 191 25.25 -6.39 -2.47
CA THR A 191 24.79 -7.77 -2.42
C THR A 191 23.84 -8.05 -3.55
N ILE A 192 24.04 -9.16 -4.25
CA ILE A 192 23.09 -9.69 -5.21
C ILE A 192 22.46 -10.96 -4.65
N LEU A 193 21.24 -11.23 -5.09
CA LEU A 193 20.58 -12.49 -4.83
C LEU A 193 20.79 -13.41 -6.03
N VAL A 194 21.39 -14.58 -5.78
CA VAL A 194 21.61 -15.62 -6.78
C VAL A 194 20.62 -16.75 -6.55
N ARG A 195 19.94 -17.19 -7.60
CA ARG A 195 18.96 -18.28 -7.57
C ARG A 195 19.29 -19.38 -8.59
N SER A 196 18.65 -20.53 -8.42
CA SER A 196 18.75 -21.68 -9.32
C SER A 196 20.19 -22.18 -9.49
N ILE A 197 20.94 -22.22 -8.38
CA ILE A 197 22.32 -22.69 -8.35
C ILE A 197 22.34 -24.18 -8.75
N PRO A 198 23.09 -24.57 -9.79
CA PRO A 198 23.15 -25.96 -10.24
C PRO A 198 24.03 -26.78 -9.26
N VAL A 199 23.40 -27.63 -8.45
CA VAL A 199 24.10 -28.48 -7.47
C VAL A 199 24.21 -29.92 -8.00
N SER A 200 25.39 -30.52 -7.85
CA SER A 200 25.64 -31.92 -8.19
C SER A 200 25.47 -32.76 -6.94
N ALA A 201 25.07 -34.02 -7.05
CA ALA A 201 24.94 -34.90 -5.89
C ALA A 201 26.28 -34.96 -5.12
N GLY A 202 26.29 -34.53 -3.85
CA GLY A 202 27.45 -34.58 -2.95
C GLY A 202 28.22 -33.27 -2.73
N SER A 203 28.03 -32.22 -3.53
CA SER A 203 28.66 -30.90 -3.32
C SER A 203 27.71 -29.94 -2.60
N GLY A 204 28.18 -29.18 -1.61
CA GLY A 204 27.38 -28.14 -0.96
C GLY A 204 27.07 -26.96 -1.90
N VAL A 205 25.94 -26.27 -1.69
CA VAL A 205 25.61 -25.03 -2.43
C VAL A 205 26.69 -23.98 -2.17
N SER A 206 27.14 -23.89 -0.92
CA SER A 206 28.17 -22.94 -0.47
C SER A 206 29.48 -23.05 -1.28
N GLU A 207 30.01 -24.26 -1.40
CA GLU A 207 31.26 -24.54 -2.11
C GLU A 207 31.15 -24.21 -3.62
N LYS A 208 30.00 -24.48 -4.22
CA LYS A 208 29.75 -24.13 -5.62
C LYS A 208 29.65 -22.62 -5.86
N VAL A 209 29.04 -21.88 -4.93
CA VAL A 209 28.97 -20.42 -5.03
C VAL A 209 30.36 -19.82 -4.85
N ASP A 210 31.12 -20.29 -3.86
CA ASP A 210 32.48 -19.80 -3.61
C ASP A 210 33.40 -20.06 -4.80
N SER A 211 33.44 -21.30 -5.33
CA SER A 211 34.25 -21.62 -6.51
C SER A 211 33.86 -20.81 -7.75
N PHE A 212 32.57 -20.71 -8.07
CA PHE A 212 32.07 -19.95 -9.22
C PHE A 212 32.46 -18.47 -9.14
N PHE A 213 32.17 -17.79 -8.03
CA PHE A 213 32.44 -16.35 -7.95
C PHE A 213 33.92 -16.03 -7.77
N ARG A 214 34.75 -16.94 -7.22
CA ARG A 214 36.21 -16.78 -7.23
C ARG A 214 36.81 -16.90 -8.62
N GLU A 215 36.29 -17.80 -9.44
CA GLU A 215 36.78 -18.01 -10.81
C GLU A 215 36.38 -16.86 -11.74
N TYR A 216 35.10 -16.47 -11.74
CA TYR A 216 34.57 -15.46 -12.66
C TYR A 216 34.67 -14.02 -12.14
N HIS A 217 34.73 -13.80 -10.83
CA HIS A 217 34.75 -12.47 -10.19
C HIS A 217 35.85 -12.32 -9.11
N PRO A 218 37.12 -12.67 -9.40
CA PRO A 218 38.18 -12.81 -8.37
C PRO A 218 38.49 -11.54 -7.58
N SER A 219 38.45 -10.38 -8.24
CA SER A 219 38.83 -9.10 -7.64
C SER A 219 37.69 -8.49 -6.81
N THR A 220 36.44 -8.70 -7.21
CA THR A 220 35.25 -8.05 -6.64
C THR A 220 34.53 -8.91 -5.61
N TYR A 221 34.62 -10.24 -5.69
CA TYR A 221 33.97 -11.16 -4.75
C TYR A 221 34.46 -10.94 -3.31
N LEU A 222 33.53 -10.87 -2.35
CA LEU A 222 33.83 -10.73 -0.92
C LEU A 222 33.43 -11.99 -0.15
N SER A 223 32.14 -12.32 -0.14
CA SER A 223 31.59 -13.42 0.64
C SER A 223 30.21 -13.81 0.13
N HIS A 224 29.67 -14.91 0.64
CA HIS A 224 28.31 -15.33 0.34
C HIS A 224 27.62 -15.95 1.55
N ILE A 225 26.30 -15.92 1.56
CA ILE A 225 25.44 -16.55 2.56
C ILE A 225 24.38 -17.37 1.84
N VAL A 226 24.43 -18.69 2.03
CA VAL A 226 23.43 -19.62 1.46
C VAL A 226 22.11 -19.49 2.22
N VAL A 227 21.01 -19.47 1.48
CA VAL A 227 19.67 -19.44 2.07
C VAL A 227 19.33 -20.84 2.59
N ARG A 228 18.94 -20.91 3.87
CA ARG A 228 18.51 -22.15 4.52
C ARG A 228 17.01 -22.11 4.78
N ARG A 229 16.38 -23.29 4.78
CA ARG A 229 14.96 -23.42 5.10
C ARG A 229 14.75 -23.28 6.60
N THR A 230 14.22 -22.14 7.05
CA THR A 230 14.03 -21.83 8.48
C THR A 230 12.56 -21.78 8.92
N ASN A 231 11.61 -22.25 8.09
CA ASN A 231 10.17 -22.10 8.35
C ASN A 231 9.74 -22.62 9.74
N LYS A 232 10.22 -23.81 10.14
CA LYS A 232 9.94 -24.40 11.46
C LYS A 232 10.54 -23.56 12.59
N LEU A 233 11.82 -23.21 12.46
CA LEU A 233 12.52 -22.36 13.41
C LEU A 233 11.82 -21.00 13.59
N GLN A 234 11.37 -20.38 12.50
CA GLN A 234 10.65 -19.12 12.55
C GLN A 234 9.30 -19.26 13.27
N SER A 235 8.57 -20.36 13.06
CA SER A 235 7.33 -20.61 13.81
C SER A 235 7.59 -20.78 15.30
N LEU A 236 8.65 -21.49 15.70
CA LEU A 236 9.05 -21.64 17.10
C LEU A 236 9.41 -20.30 17.74
N ILE A 237 10.21 -19.47 17.06
CA ILE A 237 10.58 -18.12 17.53
C ILE A 237 9.34 -17.24 17.69
N ASN A 238 8.42 -17.27 16.71
CA ASN A 238 7.19 -16.49 16.77
C ASN A 238 6.30 -16.92 17.94
N ASP A 239 6.22 -18.23 18.21
CA ASP A 239 5.45 -18.75 19.33
C ASP A 239 6.11 -18.44 20.67
N ALA A 240 7.45 -18.52 20.78
CA ALA A 240 8.21 -18.05 21.93
C ALA A 240 7.94 -16.57 22.21
N LYS A 241 7.98 -15.71 21.17
CA LYS A 241 7.70 -14.28 21.30
C LYS A 241 6.28 -14.01 21.81
N LYS A 242 5.27 -14.71 21.27
CA LYS A 242 3.88 -14.60 21.74
C LYS A 242 3.73 -15.00 23.20
N LEU A 243 4.39 -16.08 23.62
CA LEU A 243 4.36 -16.53 25.02
C LEU A 243 5.06 -15.53 25.93
N TYR A 244 6.22 -15.02 25.53
CA TYR A 244 6.97 -14.00 26.26
C TYR A 244 6.15 -12.72 26.48
N THR A 245 5.49 -12.21 25.43
CA THR A 245 4.60 -11.04 25.55
C THR A 245 3.45 -11.31 26.52
N ARG A 246 2.83 -12.50 26.46
CA ARG A 246 1.76 -12.88 27.40
C ARG A 246 2.26 -12.99 28.83
N LEU A 247 3.47 -13.52 29.03
CA LEU A 247 4.09 -13.67 30.33
C LEU A 247 4.41 -12.31 30.94
N ILE A 248 4.95 -11.36 30.16
CA ILE A 248 5.15 -9.97 30.61
C ILE A 248 3.82 -9.33 31.02
N HIS A 249 2.76 -9.47 30.21
CA HIS A 249 1.45 -8.92 30.57
C HIS A 249 0.89 -9.50 31.87
N LEU A 250 1.05 -10.81 32.08
CA LEU A 250 0.62 -11.50 33.30
C LEU A 250 1.44 -11.12 34.53
N GLN A 251 2.73 -10.82 34.36
CA GLN A 251 3.59 -10.36 35.45
C GLN A 251 3.36 -8.88 35.79
N SER A 252 2.99 -8.06 34.80
CA SER A 252 2.79 -6.62 34.96
C SER A 252 1.46 -6.27 35.62
N ASP A 253 0.43 -7.10 35.48
CA ASP A 253 -0.91 -6.86 36.03
C ASP A 253 -1.18 -7.73 37.28
N PRO A 254 -1.16 -7.16 38.51
CA PRO A 254 -1.38 -7.91 39.75
C PRO A 254 -2.81 -8.45 39.89
N ASN A 255 -3.78 -7.92 39.12
CA ASN A 255 -5.19 -8.30 39.19
C ASN A 255 -5.58 -9.41 38.18
N GLN A 256 -4.66 -9.81 37.28
CA GLN A 256 -4.96 -10.90 36.34
C GLN A 256 -4.97 -12.27 37.01
N GLN A 257 -5.93 -13.10 36.60
CA GLN A 257 -6.16 -14.41 37.18
C GLN A 257 -5.02 -15.38 36.82
N LYS A 258 -4.09 -15.56 37.78
CA LYS A 258 -2.87 -16.40 37.65
C LYS A 258 -3.13 -17.90 37.49
N TYR A 259 -4.39 -18.33 37.57
CA TYR A 259 -4.78 -19.73 37.55
C TYR A 259 -5.83 -20.00 36.47
N LYS A 260 -5.53 -20.93 35.58
CA LYS A 260 -6.49 -21.45 34.59
C LYS A 260 -6.75 -22.93 34.87
N ARG A 261 -8.00 -23.37 34.70
CA ARG A 261 -8.34 -24.80 34.74
C ARG A 261 -7.95 -25.45 33.41
N SER A 262 -7.24 -26.57 33.48
CA SER A 262 -6.54 -27.22 32.36
C SER A 262 -7.40 -27.81 31.22
N SER A 263 -8.73 -27.70 31.26
CA SER A 263 -9.60 -28.49 30.37
C SER A 263 -10.38 -27.65 29.35
N CYS A 264 -10.82 -28.36 28.31
CA CYS A 264 -11.71 -27.86 27.27
C CYS A 264 -12.90 -27.14 27.91
N PHE A 265 -13.11 -25.86 27.55
CA PHE A 265 -14.15 -24.98 28.07
C PHE A 265 -14.06 -24.56 29.56
N GLY A 266 -12.94 -24.79 30.26
CA GLY A 266 -12.68 -24.17 31.58
C GLY A 266 -13.51 -24.70 32.75
N LEU A 267 -14.35 -25.71 32.55
CA LEU A 267 -15.31 -26.20 33.55
C LEU A 267 -14.73 -27.28 34.48
N PHE A 268 -13.91 -28.22 33.98
CA PHE A 268 -13.41 -29.35 34.77
C PHE A 268 -11.90 -29.54 34.66
N GLY A 269 -11.12 -29.16 35.66
CA GLY A 269 -9.68 -29.46 35.65
C GLY A 269 -8.92 -28.87 36.84
N ARG A 270 -7.71 -29.40 37.07
CA ARG A 270 -6.77 -28.89 38.09
C ARG A 270 -6.44 -27.42 37.79
N LYS A 271 -6.40 -26.59 38.83
CA LYS A 271 -5.89 -25.21 38.72
C LYS A 271 -4.39 -25.29 38.44
N VAL A 272 -3.96 -24.82 37.29
CA VAL A 272 -2.54 -24.74 36.92
C VAL A 272 -2.12 -23.28 36.99
N ASN A 273 -0.95 -23.03 37.60
CA ASN A 273 -0.33 -21.71 37.58
C ASN A 273 0.07 -21.38 36.14
N LEU A 274 -0.48 -20.30 35.60
CA LEU A 274 -0.25 -19.89 34.22
C LEU A 274 1.20 -19.48 33.97
N VAL A 275 1.87 -18.92 34.98
CA VAL A 275 3.28 -18.52 34.88
C VAL A 275 4.14 -19.75 34.71
N ASP A 276 4.07 -20.71 35.65
CA ASP A 276 4.83 -21.97 35.58
C ASP A 276 4.51 -22.78 34.31
N HIS A 277 3.26 -22.75 33.83
CA HIS A 277 2.88 -23.41 32.58
C HIS A 277 3.55 -22.78 31.36
N TYR A 278 3.57 -21.45 31.28
CA TYR A 278 4.20 -20.74 30.17
C TYR A 278 5.72 -20.79 30.24
N GLU A 279 6.30 -20.77 31.43
CA GLU A 279 7.74 -20.95 31.66
C GLU A 279 8.18 -22.34 31.18
N LYS A 280 7.49 -23.40 31.62
CA LYS A 280 7.77 -24.76 31.13
C LYS A 280 7.62 -24.89 29.61
N LYS A 281 6.58 -24.28 29.04
CA LYS A 281 6.38 -24.28 27.58
C LYS A 281 7.48 -23.50 26.85
N LEU A 282 8.06 -22.48 27.48
CA LEU A 282 9.17 -21.72 26.94
C LEU A 282 10.46 -22.56 26.95
N GLU A 283 10.72 -23.31 28.03
CA GLU A 283 11.81 -24.29 28.11
C GLU A 283 11.68 -25.35 27.01
N ASP A 284 10.48 -25.91 26.82
CA ASP A 284 10.21 -26.87 25.74
C ASP A 284 10.51 -26.27 24.36
N ILE A 285 10.16 -24.99 24.13
CA ILE A 285 10.45 -24.31 22.86
C ILE A 285 11.94 -24.04 22.71
N GLU A 286 12.64 -23.64 23.77
CA GLU A 286 14.08 -23.41 23.75
C GLU A 286 14.85 -24.69 23.37
N GLU A 287 14.46 -25.83 23.94
CA GLU A 287 15.03 -27.11 23.58
C GLU A 287 14.76 -27.47 22.11
N ASN A 288 13.53 -27.28 21.63
CA ASN A 288 13.17 -27.49 20.23
C ASN A 288 13.95 -26.57 19.28
N VAL A 289 14.17 -25.30 19.66
CA VAL A 289 14.98 -24.35 18.92
C VAL A 289 16.43 -24.83 18.83
N ARG A 290 17.01 -25.30 19.94
CA ARG A 290 18.37 -25.83 19.96
C ARG A 290 18.52 -27.07 19.07
N MET A 291 17.54 -27.97 19.11
CA MET A 291 17.51 -29.16 18.23
C MET A 291 17.45 -28.76 16.76
N GLU A 292 16.49 -27.92 16.37
CA GLU A 292 16.34 -27.48 14.97
C GLU A 292 17.56 -26.64 14.50
N GLN A 293 18.19 -25.84 15.37
CA GLN A 293 19.44 -25.14 15.04
C GLN A 293 20.58 -26.11 14.74
N SER A 294 20.70 -27.20 15.50
CA SER A 294 21.72 -28.22 15.26
C SER A 294 21.48 -28.98 13.95
N GLU A 295 20.23 -29.31 13.65
CA GLU A 295 19.82 -29.96 12.41
C GLU A 295 20.11 -29.07 11.19
N VAL A 296 19.74 -27.79 11.26
CA VAL A 296 19.99 -26.79 10.21
C VAL A 296 21.49 -26.57 9.97
N SER A 297 22.31 -26.68 11.01
CA SER A 297 23.77 -26.48 10.92
C SER A 297 24.51 -27.68 10.32
N LEU A 298 24.01 -28.90 10.56
CA LEU A 298 24.70 -30.15 10.17
C LEU A 298 24.17 -30.75 8.85
N ALA A 299 22.87 -30.64 8.58
CA ALA A 299 22.21 -31.36 7.49
C ALA A 299 21.06 -30.56 6.83
N GLY A 300 20.93 -29.27 7.16
CA GLY A 300 19.81 -28.46 6.69
C GLY A 300 19.67 -28.48 5.17
N GLU A 301 18.43 -28.64 4.68
CA GLU A 301 18.10 -28.52 3.26
C GLU A 301 18.54 -27.14 2.74
N GLU A 302 19.74 -27.06 2.17
CA GLU A 302 20.24 -25.86 1.53
C GLU A 302 19.34 -25.55 0.33
N VAL A 303 18.76 -24.36 0.35
CA VAL A 303 18.00 -23.88 -0.80
C VAL A 303 19.01 -23.54 -1.89
N ARG A 304 18.65 -23.79 -3.16
CA ARG A 304 19.47 -23.41 -4.33
C ARG A 304 19.45 -21.90 -4.57
N SER A 305 19.68 -21.11 -3.53
CA SER A 305 19.73 -19.65 -3.54
C SER A 305 20.73 -19.14 -2.50
N ALA A 306 21.45 -18.08 -2.83
CA ALA A 306 22.45 -17.47 -1.96
C ALA A 306 22.48 -15.95 -2.15
N PHE A 307 22.79 -15.23 -1.08
CA PHE A 307 23.18 -13.83 -1.14
C PHE A 307 24.68 -13.75 -1.35
N VAL A 308 25.12 -13.07 -2.41
CA VAL A 308 26.53 -12.92 -2.76
C VAL A 308 26.91 -11.45 -2.60
N SER A 309 27.88 -11.18 -1.75
CA SER A 309 28.36 -9.84 -1.42
C SER A 309 29.67 -9.56 -2.14
N PHE A 310 29.83 -8.31 -2.58
CA PHE A 310 30.99 -7.82 -3.31
C PHE A 310 31.70 -6.70 -2.54
N LYS A 311 32.99 -6.51 -2.80
CA LYS A 311 33.81 -5.45 -2.21
C LYS A 311 33.40 -4.04 -2.68
N SER A 312 32.74 -3.93 -3.83
CA SER A 312 32.34 -2.66 -4.42
C SER A 312 30.92 -2.72 -5.02
N ARG A 313 30.23 -1.57 -5.00
CA ARG A 313 28.92 -1.40 -5.67
C ARG A 313 29.00 -1.72 -7.16
N TYR A 314 30.10 -1.31 -7.79
CA TYR A 314 30.37 -1.58 -9.20
C TYR A 314 30.45 -3.09 -9.47
N GLY A 315 31.18 -3.84 -8.63
CA GLY A 315 31.27 -5.30 -8.76
C GLY A 315 29.92 -6.00 -8.66
N ALA A 316 29.08 -5.57 -7.71
CA ALA A 316 27.72 -6.10 -7.57
C ALA A 316 26.84 -5.76 -8.80
N ALA A 317 26.91 -4.52 -9.31
CA ALA A 317 26.16 -4.11 -10.49
C ALA A 317 26.57 -4.86 -11.76
N VAL A 318 27.86 -5.11 -11.96
CA VAL A 318 28.36 -5.93 -13.09
C VAL A 318 27.85 -7.36 -13.00
N ALA A 319 27.95 -7.99 -11.82
CA ALA A 319 27.45 -9.36 -11.63
C ALA A 319 25.91 -9.44 -11.77
N LEU A 320 25.19 -8.39 -11.40
CA LEU A 320 23.74 -8.32 -11.56
C LEU A 320 23.32 -8.25 -13.04
N HIS A 321 23.96 -7.41 -13.84
CA HIS A 321 23.57 -7.17 -15.23
C HIS A 321 24.19 -8.16 -16.24
N LEU A 322 25.22 -8.91 -15.84
CA LEU A 322 25.85 -9.91 -16.69
C LEU A 322 25.10 -11.25 -16.62
N GLN A 323 24.84 -11.85 -17.79
CA GLN A 323 24.36 -13.23 -17.86
C GLN A 323 25.45 -14.19 -17.37
N GLN A 324 25.21 -14.87 -16.26
CA GLN A 324 26.22 -15.71 -15.59
C GLN A 324 26.40 -17.10 -16.22
N SER A 325 25.43 -17.60 -16.98
CA SER A 325 25.54 -18.92 -17.61
C SER A 325 24.81 -19.02 -18.94
N THR A 326 25.19 -19.99 -19.78
CA THR A 326 24.57 -20.25 -21.09
C THR A 326 23.10 -20.61 -20.98
N ASN A 327 22.71 -21.31 -19.91
CA ASN A 327 21.31 -21.62 -19.62
C ASN A 327 20.69 -20.49 -18.79
N PRO A 328 19.70 -19.75 -19.31
CA PRO A 328 19.11 -18.60 -18.62
C PRO A 328 18.33 -18.97 -17.34
N THR A 329 18.09 -20.26 -17.09
CA THR A 329 17.41 -20.74 -15.87
C THR A 329 18.36 -21.01 -14.71
N HIS A 330 19.68 -21.04 -14.96
CA HIS A 330 20.72 -21.25 -13.95
C HIS A 330 21.44 -19.95 -13.59
N TRP A 331 21.90 -19.83 -12.35
CA TRP A 331 22.63 -18.66 -11.86
C TRP A 331 21.88 -17.35 -12.10
N VAL A 332 20.57 -17.36 -11.84
CA VAL A 332 19.72 -16.18 -12.04
C VAL A 332 20.04 -15.15 -10.96
N THR A 333 20.55 -13.99 -11.38
CA THR A 333 20.91 -12.88 -10.51
C THR A 333 19.75 -11.88 -10.42
N GLU A 334 19.42 -11.48 -9.19
CA GLU A 334 18.40 -10.48 -8.86
C GLU A 334 19.03 -9.46 -7.90
N GLN A 335 18.52 -8.23 -7.89
CA GLN A 335 18.92 -7.25 -6.89
C GLN A 335 18.51 -7.76 -5.50
N ALA A 336 19.43 -7.73 -4.54
CA ALA A 336 19.07 -8.11 -3.17
C ALA A 336 18.13 -7.04 -2.58
N PRO A 337 17.02 -7.43 -1.93
CA PRO A 337 16.21 -6.49 -1.16
C PRO A 337 16.95 -6.04 0.09
N GLU A 338 16.45 -5.00 0.76
CA GLU A 338 16.95 -4.63 2.07
C GLU A 338 16.74 -5.76 3.08
N PRO A 339 17.61 -5.94 4.09
CA PRO A 339 17.50 -7.04 5.04
C PRO A 339 16.14 -7.16 5.73
N HIS A 340 15.47 -6.04 5.97
CA HIS A 340 14.13 -5.99 6.58
C HIS A 340 13.00 -6.34 5.61
N ASP A 341 13.23 -6.22 4.30
CA ASP A 341 12.26 -6.49 3.23
C ASP A 341 12.38 -7.92 2.67
N VAL A 342 13.31 -8.73 3.20
CA VAL A 342 13.50 -10.12 2.77
C VAL A 342 12.33 -10.99 3.24
N TYR A 343 11.48 -11.41 2.30
CA TYR A 343 10.46 -12.42 2.57
C TYR A 343 11.01 -13.85 2.40
N TRP A 344 11.57 -14.40 3.49
CA TRP A 344 12.25 -15.70 3.55
C TRP A 344 11.49 -16.91 2.95
N PRO A 345 10.16 -17.04 3.07
CA PRO A 345 9.44 -18.18 2.49
C PRO A 345 9.52 -18.26 0.96
N PHE A 346 9.80 -17.15 0.27
CA PHE A 346 9.84 -17.09 -1.19
C PHE A 346 11.03 -17.87 -1.79
N PHE A 347 12.12 -18.00 -1.05
CA PHE A 347 13.36 -18.61 -1.55
C PHE A 347 13.23 -20.12 -1.76
N SER A 348 12.35 -20.79 -1.01
CA SER A 348 12.14 -22.24 -1.08
C SER A 348 11.34 -22.73 -2.31
N SER A 349 10.94 -21.84 -3.22
CA SER A 349 10.13 -22.18 -4.37
C SER A 349 10.97 -22.43 -5.63
N SER A 350 10.70 -23.51 -6.35
CA SER A 350 11.34 -23.83 -7.63
C SER A 350 10.88 -22.87 -8.75
N PHE A 351 11.69 -22.76 -9.81
CA PHE A 351 11.38 -21.91 -10.97
C PHE A 351 10.02 -22.24 -11.61
N LEU A 352 9.75 -23.53 -11.89
CA LEU A 352 8.48 -23.97 -12.46
C LEU A 352 7.30 -23.62 -11.54
N ARG A 353 7.44 -23.86 -10.24
CA ARG A 353 6.38 -23.55 -9.27
C ARG A 353 6.06 -22.07 -9.27
N ARG A 354 7.07 -21.18 -9.35
CA ARG A 354 6.83 -19.73 -9.45
C ARG A 354 6.13 -19.35 -10.74
N TRP A 355 6.53 -19.92 -11.86
CA TRP A 355 5.90 -19.64 -13.15
C TRP A 355 4.44 -20.07 -13.15
N ILE A 356 4.14 -21.27 -12.64
CA ILE A 356 2.77 -21.76 -12.46
C ILE A 356 2.01 -20.85 -11.49
N SER A 357 2.59 -20.48 -10.35
CA SER A 357 1.95 -19.56 -9.40
C SER A 357 1.63 -18.21 -10.03
N LYS A 358 2.53 -17.64 -10.84
CA LYS A 358 2.26 -16.39 -11.59
C LYS A 358 1.08 -16.56 -12.53
N LEU A 359 1.02 -17.66 -13.29
CA LEU A 359 -0.10 -17.95 -14.19
C LEU A 359 -1.41 -18.10 -13.43
N VAL A 360 -1.40 -18.83 -12.31
CA VAL A 360 -2.57 -18.99 -11.42
C VAL A 360 -3.03 -17.64 -10.87
N VAL A 361 -2.11 -16.77 -10.43
CA VAL A 361 -2.46 -15.43 -9.95
C VAL A 361 -3.08 -14.59 -11.07
N ILE A 362 -2.53 -14.61 -12.28
CA ILE A 362 -3.10 -13.88 -13.43
C ILE A 362 -4.52 -14.36 -13.74
N LEU A 363 -4.73 -15.69 -13.81
CA LEU A 363 -6.07 -16.25 -14.02
C LEU A 363 -7.03 -15.89 -12.89
N ALA A 364 -6.57 -15.93 -11.63
CA ALA A 364 -7.37 -15.53 -10.48
C ALA A 364 -7.73 -14.03 -10.53
N CYS A 365 -6.81 -13.16 -10.93
CA CYS A 365 -7.08 -11.73 -11.12
C CYS A 365 -8.09 -11.47 -12.24
N ILE A 366 -7.99 -12.19 -13.36
CA ILE A 366 -8.97 -12.11 -14.47
C ILE A 366 -10.34 -12.55 -13.97
N LEU A 367 -10.42 -13.71 -13.31
CA LEU A 367 -11.68 -14.22 -12.74
C LEU A 367 -12.27 -13.24 -11.73
N LEU A 368 -11.45 -12.69 -10.83
CA LEU A 368 -11.88 -11.70 -9.85
C LEU A 368 -12.40 -10.43 -10.54
N THR A 369 -11.76 -9.97 -11.61
CA THR A 369 -12.19 -8.80 -12.39
C THR A 369 -13.56 -9.05 -13.04
N VAL A 370 -13.76 -10.23 -13.63
CA VAL A 370 -15.06 -10.62 -14.21
C VAL A 370 -16.12 -10.76 -13.12
N LEU A 371 -15.79 -11.37 -11.99
CA LEU A 371 -16.72 -11.51 -10.86
C LEU A 371 -17.10 -10.15 -10.28
N PHE A 372 -16.17 -9.20 -10.27
CA PHE A 372 -16.40 -7.83 -9.80
C PHE A 372 -17.34 -7.03 -10.73
N LEU A 373 -17.62 -7.50 -11.95
CA LEU A 373 -18.68 -6.92 -12.79
C LEU A 373 -20.06 -7.08 -12.14
N ILE A 374 -20.29 -8.13 -11.34
CA ILE A 374 -21.58 -8.36 -10.67
C ILE A 374 -21.91 -7.22 -9.69
N PRO A 375 -21.09 -6.90 -8.66
CA PRO A 375 -21.39 -5.79 -7.77
C PRO A 375 -21.40 -4.45 -8.49
N VAL A 376 -20.59 -4.26 -9.54
CA VAL A 376 -20.63 -3.04 -10.37
C VAL A 376 -21.99 -2.89 -11.07
N VAL A 377 -22.52 -3.95 -11.67
CA VAL A 377 -23.85 -3.94 -12.30
C VAL A 377 -24.95 -3.71 -11.28
N VAL A 378 -24.85 -4.30 -10.08
CA VAL A 378 -25.82 -4.06 -9.00
C VAL A 378 -25.80 -2.59 -8.57
N VAL A 379 -24.63 -2.02 -8.29
CA VAL A 379 -24.49 -0.60 -7.92
C VAL A 379 -24.98 0.30 -9.05
N GLN A 380 -24.61 0.01 -10.31
CA GLN A 380 -25.08 0.78 -11.46
C GLN A 380 -26.61 0.68 -11.63
N GLY A 381 -27.19 -0.49 -11.40
CA GLY A 381 -28.63 -0.71 -11.39
C GLY A 381 -29.34 0.10 -10.30
N LEU A 382 -28.74 0.21 -9.11
CA LEU A 382 -29.26 1.06 -8.03
C LEU A 382 -29.23 2.55 -8.39
N THR A 383 -28.28 3.00 -9.22
CA THR A 383 -28.22 4.40 -9.67
C THR A 383 -29.23 4.74 -10.78
N ASN A 384 -29.79 3.74 -11.46
CA ASN A 384 -30.72 3.93 -12.57
C ASN A 384 -32.15 3.64 -12.10
N LEU A 385 -32.94 4.69 -11.90
CA LEU A 385 -34.31 4.60 -11.37
C LEU A 385 -35.21 3.65 -12.18
N ASN A 386 -35.07 3.65 -13.50
CA ASN A 386 -35.84 2.76 -14.39
C ASN A 386 -35.49 1.29 -14.17
N GLN A 387 -34.23 0.97 -13.83
CA GLN A 387 -33.82 -0.41 -13.53
C GLN A 387 -34.23 -0.81 -12.11
N LEU A 388 -34.24 0.14 -11.17
CA LEU A 388 -34.68 -0.08 -9.80
C LEU A 388 -36.17 -0.42 -9.71
N GLU A 389 -37.01 0.23 -10.52
CA GLU A 389 -38.45 -0.05 -10.63
C GLU A 389 -38.72 -1.48 -11.14
N VAL A 390 -37.92 -1.95 -12.11
CA VAL A 390 -37.99 -3.33 -12.63
C VAL A 390 -37.49 -4.35 -11.60
N TRP A 391 -36.42 -4.04 -10.87
CA TRP A 391 -35.81 -4.97 -9.90
C TRP A 391 -36.59 -5.07 -8.60
N PHE A 392 -37.22 -3.98 -8.17
CA PHE A 392 -37.96 -3.91 -6.92
C PHE A 392 -39.34 -3.26 -7.13
N PRO A 393 -40.34 -4.02 -7.62
CA PRO A 393 -41.67 -3.49 -7.94
C PRO A 393 -42.45 -2.98 -6.71
N PHE A 394 -41.99 -3.23 -5.48
CA PHE A 394 -42.57 -2.64 -4.27
C PHE A 394 -42.18 -1.16 -4.09
N LEU A 395 -41.04 -0.72 -4.64
CA LEU A 395 -40.60 0.68 -4.60
C LEU A 395 -41.48 1.59 -5.45
N THR A 396 -42.18 1.05 -6.46
CA THR A 396 -43.14 1.78 -7.29
C THR A 396 -44.20 2.50 -6.45
N SER A 397 -44.68 1.85 -5.36
CA SER A 397 -45.68 2.40 -4.44
C SER A 397 -45.13 3.54 -3.56
N VAL A 398 -43.85 3.44 -3.15
CA VAL A 398 -43.18 4.49 -2.36
C VAL A 398 -42.78 5.68 -3.23
N LEU A 399 -42.30 5.41 -4.45
CA LEU A 399 -41.90 6.44 -5.41
C LEU A 399 -43.10 7.28 -5.86
N THR A 400 -44.24 6.65 -6.13
CA THR A 400 -45.49 7.36 -6.50
C THR A 400 -46.04 8.19 -5.34
N MET A 401 -45.95 7.72 -4.09
CA MET A 401 -46.33 8.49 -2.89
C MET A 401 -45.44 9.74 -2.69
N LEU A 402 -44.13 9.60 -2.88
CA LEU A 402 -43.17 10.69 -2.70
C LEU A 402 -43.28 11.73 -3.82
N LEU A 403 -43.59 11.31 -5.05
CA LEU A 403 -43.87 12.19 -6.19
C LEU A 403 -45.19 12.98 -5.99
N PHE A 404 -46.22 12.35 -5.43
CA PHE A 404 -47.48 13.01 -5.07
C PHE A 404 -47.31 14.05 -3.94
N SER A 405 -46.42 13.78 -2.99
CA SER A 405 -46.07 14.71 -1.89
C SER A 405 -45.26 15.93 -2.33
N LEU A 406 -44.60 15.88 -3.50
CA LEU A 406 -43.79 16.99 -4.04
C LEU A 406 -44.56 17.85 -5.04
N LEU A 407 -45.72 17.35 -5.52
CA LEU A 407 -46.63 18.02 -6.46
C LEU A 407 -47.82 18.70 -5.78
N MET A 408 -47.95 18.56 -4.46
CA MET A 408 -48.92 19.26 -3.60
C MET A 408 -48.18 20.17 -2.63
#